data_AF-A0AAX3S7E6-F1
#
_entry.id   AF-A0AAX3S7E6-F1
#
_cell.length_a   1.000
_cell.length_b   1.000
_cell.length_c   1.000
_cell.angle_alpha   90.00
_cell.angle_beta   90.00
_cell.angle_gamma   90.00
#
_symmetry.space_group_name_H-M   'P 1'
#
loop_
_entity.id
_entity.type
_entity.pdbx_description
1 polymer ?
#
loop_
_entity_poly.entity_id
_entity_poly.type
_entity_poly.pdbx_seq_one_letter_code
_entity_poly.pdbx_strand_id
1 'polypeptide(L)'
;MIGGLYPELALALTRAAQAGDAEQAQARSDALAPLWALYNEYGGSLRVAATIAELTGRASQPCLPQPLNTLQGEARQKVAAVIKELGLH
;
A
#
# COMPACT_ATOMS: atom_id res chain seq x y z
N MET A 1 0.82 5.38 3.91
CA MET A 1 1.44 4.51 4.95
C MET A 1 0.67 3.21 4.92
N ILE A 2 1.34 2.04 4.87
CA ILE A 2 0.64 0.75 4.71
C ILE A 2 0.03 0.19 6.00
N GLY A 3 0.58 0.55 7.17
CA GLY A 3 0.15 -0.02 8.46
C GLY A 3 -1.33 0.19 8.80
N GLY A 4 -1.99 1.22 8.28
CA GLY A 4 -3.42 1.43 8.48
C GLY A 4 -4.32 0.47 7.69
N LEU A 5 -3.83 -0.10 6.58
CA LEU A 5 -4.60 -1.04 5.74
C LEU A 5 -4.20 -2.49 6.00
N TYR A 6 -2.90 -2.73 6.25
CA TYR A 6 -2.33 -4.05 6.47
C TYR A 6 -1.40 -4.02 7.70
N PRO A 7 -1.99 -3.98 8.92
CA PRO A 7 -1.22 -3.84 10.16
C PRO A 7 -0.27 -5.02 10.39
N GLU A 8 -0.66 -6.25 10.05
CA GLU A 8 0.17 -7.45 10.22
C GLU A 8 1.45 -7.40 9.38
N LEU A 9 1.35 -6.89 8.15
CA LEU A 9 2.50 -6.73 7.26
C LEU A 9 3.49 -5.71 7.84
N ALA A 10 2.98 -4.55 8.28
CA ALA A 10 3.82 -3.53 8.91
C ALA A 10 4.46 -4.05 10.20
N LEU A 11 3.71 -4.78 11.01
CA LEU A 11 4.18 -5.36 12.26
C LEU A 11 5.27 -6.41 12.04
N ALA A 12 5.14 -7.27 11.02
CA ALA A 12 6.16 -8.26 10.68
C ALA A 12 7.47 -7.59 10.27
N LEU A 13 7.42 -6.51 9.48
CA LEU A 13 8.59 -5.74 9.09
C LEU A 13 9.24 -5.05 10.29
N THR A 14 8.44 -4.41 11.15
CA THR A 14 8.94 -3.77 12.38
C THR A 14 9.58 -4.77 13.33
N ARG A 15 8.98 -5.96 13.52
CA ARG A 15 9.54 -7.02 14.38
C ARG A 15 10.87 -7.55 13.87
N ALA A 16 11.00 -7.79 12.55
CA ALA A 16 12.26 -8.22 11.97
C ALA A 16 13.38 -7.19 12.20
N ALA A 17 13.07 -5.91 11.99
CA ALA A 17 14.00 -4.83 12.24
C ALA A 17 14.38 -4.71 13.74
N GLN A 18 13.41 -4.85 14.65
CA GLN A 18 13.65 -4.81 16.10
C GLN A 18 14.45 -6.00 16.62
N ALA A 19 14.31 -7.17 15.99
CA ALA A 19 15.08 -8.37 16.32
C ALA A 19 16.54 -8.32 15.83
N GLY A 20 16.93 -7.25 15.11
CA GLY A 20 18.25 -7.15 14.49
C GLY A 20 18.43 -8.06 13.26
N ASP A 21 17.34 -8.66 12.78
CA ASP A 21 17.34 -9.51 11.59
C ASP A 21 17.22 -8.65 10.33
N ALA A 22 18.34 -8.02 9.97
CA ALA A 22 18.44 -7.10 8.86
C ALA A 22 18.11 -7.77 7.51
N GLU A 23 18.47 -9.04 7.33
CA GLU A 23 18.18 -9.80 6.12
C GLU A 23 16.68 -10.00 5.94
N GLN A 24 15.98 -10.46 6.98
CA GLN A 24 14.54 -10.66 6.91
C GLN A 24 13.76 -9.34 6.84
N ALA A 25 14.25 -8.30 7.50
CA ALA A 25 13.66 -6.96 7.37
C ALA A 25 13.79 -6.45 5.93
N GLN A 26 14.97 -6.61 5.31
CA GLN A 26 15.22 -6.20 3.94
C GLN A 26 14.38 -7.02 2.96
N ALA A 27 14.36 -8.35 3.07
CA ALA A 27 13.56 -9.21 2.20
C ALA A 27 12.07 -8.85 2.24
N ARG A 28 11.52 -8.54 3.43
CA ARG A 28 10.14 -8.07 3.58
C ARG A 28 9.91 -6.69 2.98
N SER A 29 10.89 -5.79 3.10
CA SER A 29 10.81 -4.46 2.49
C SER A 29 10.86 -4.55 0.96
N ASP A 30 11.72 -5.40 0.42
CA ASP A 30 11.91 -5.62 -1.02
C ASP A 30 10.67 -6.24 -1.67
N ALA A 31 10.00 -7.17 -0.96
CA ALA A 31 8.72 -7.70 -1.41
C ALA A 31 7.65 -6.60 -1.61
N LEU A 32 7.78 -5.46 -0.94
CA LEU A 32 6.86 -4.32 -1.06
C LEU A 32 7.32 -3.27 -2.09
N ALA A 33 8.42 -3.51 -2.81
CA ALA A 33 8.93 -2.61 -3.84
C ALA A 33 7.89 -2.17 -4.88
N PRO A 34 7.00 -3.05 -5.40
CA PRO A 34 5.95 -2.63 -6.33
C PRO A 34 5.00 -1.59 -5.73
N LEU A 35 4.69 -1.67 -4.44
CA LEU A 35 3.86 -0.69 -3.76
C LEU A 35 4.60 0.63 -3.52
N TRP A 36 5.89 0.58 -3.14
CA TRP A 36 6.72 1.78 -2.99
C TRP A 36 6.84 2.53 -4.32
N ALA A 37 6.92 1.81 -5.44
CA ALA A 37 6.92 2.39 -6.78
C ALA A 37 5.63 3.19 -7.05
N LEU A 38 4.45 2.67 -6.67
CA LEU A 38 3.19 3.42 -6.79
C LEU A 38 3.19 4.70 -5.93
N TYR A 39 3.74 4.66 -4.72
CA TYR A 39 3.84 5.86 -3.89
C TYR A 39 4.74 6.92 -4.53
N ASN A 40 5.86 6.51 -5.13
CA ASN A 40 6.75 7.42 -5.84
C ASN A 40 6.09 7.99 -7.10
N GLU A 41 5.41 7.14 -7.89
CA GLU A 41 4.72 7.54 -9.13
C GLU A 41 3.59 8.55 -8.88
N TYR A 42 2.82 8.37 -7.79
CA TYR A 42 1.63 9.19 -7.51
C TYR A 42 1.82 10.27 -6.45
N GLY A 43 3.06 10.66 -6.17
CA GLY A 43 3.37 11.81 -5.31
C GLY A 43 3.07 11.56 -3.82
N GLY A 44 3.16 10.31 -3.39
CA GLY A 44 3.02 9.89 -2.00
C GLY A 44 1.95 8.83 -1.79
N SER A 45 1.73 8.51 -0.52
CA SER A 45 0.94 7.34 -0.14
C SER A 45 -0.56 7.56 0.05
N LEU A 46 -1.02 8.81 0.19
CA LEU A 46 -2.41 9.11 0.55
C LEU A 46 -3.41 8.60 -0.50
N ARG A 47 -3.23 9.02 -1.76
CA ARG A 47 -4.15 8.66 -2.85
C ARG A 47 -4.09 7.18 -3.18
N VAL A 48 -2.90 6.58 -3.11
CA VAL A 48 -2.72 5.14 -3.32
C VAL A 48 -3.41 4.34 -2.20
N ALA A 49 -3.18 4.69 -0.93
CA ALA A 49 -3.83 4.03 0.22
C ALA A 49 -5.37 4.16 0.16
N ALA A 50 -5.88 5.35 -0.14
CA ALA A 50 -7.32 5.57 -0.31
C ALA A 50 -7.89 4.74 -1.47
N THR A 51 -7.16 4.61 -2.59
CA THR A 51 -7.56 3.76 -3.72
C THR A 51 -7.56 2.28 -3.32
N ILE A 52 -6.57 1.81 -2.56
CA ILE A 52 -6.52 0.45 -2.03
C ILE A 52 -7.72 0.21 -1.10
N ALA A 53 -8.05 1.16 -0.22
CA ALA A 53 -9.18 1.04 0.69
C ALA A 53 -10.52 0.91 -0.05
N GLU A 54 -10.72 1.67 -1.12
CA GLU A 54 -11.90 1.55 -1.99
C GLU A 54 -11.92 0.21 -2.75
N LEU A 55 -10.79 -0.19 -3.36
CA LEU A 55 -10.69 -1.42 -4.14
C LEU A 55 -10.90 -2.69 -3.31
N THR A 56 -10.51 -2.65 -2.03
CA THR A 56 -10.66 -3.77 -1.10
C THR A 56 -11.93 -3.69 -0.25
N GLY A 57 -12.81 -2.72 -0.49
CA GLY A 57 -14.07 -2.56 0.23
C GLY A 57 -13.94 -2.10 1.69
N ARG A 58 -12.74 -1.68 2.12
CA ARG A 58 -12.49 -1.11 3.46
C ARG A 58 -13.07 0.30 3.63
N ALA A 59 -13.29 1.01 2.53
CA ALA A 59 -13.93 2.32 2.51
C ALA A 59 -14.88 2.45 1.32
N SER A 60 -15.97 3.19 1.50
CA SER A 60 -16.88 3.57 0.42
C SER A 60 -16.25 4.63 -0.49
N GLN A 61 -16.54 4.58 -1.78
CA GLN A 61 -16.15 5.62 -2.74
C GLN A 61 -17.20 6.77 -2.76
N PRO A 62 -16.79 8.05 -2.83
CA PRO A 62 -15.43 8.56 -2.65
C PRO A 62 -15.03 8.65 -1.18
N CYS A 63 -13.82 8.21 -0.83
CA CYS A 63 -13.34 8.24 0.56
C CYS A 63 -12.43 9.44 0.91
N LEU A 64 -12.11 10.32 -0.04
CA LEU A 64 -11.27 11.50 0.16
C LEU A 64 -12.08 12.80 0.11
N PRO A 65 -11.76 13.80 0.96
CA PRO A 65 -12.39 15.11 0.90
C PRO A 65 -11.90 15.90 -0.33
N GLN A 66 -12.80 16.66 -0.95
CA GLN A 66 -12.45 17.51 -2.08
C GLN A 66 -11.42 18.59 -1.67
N PRO A 67 -10.48 18.97 -2.56
CA PRO A 67 -10.36 18.58 -3.96
C PRO A 67 -9.60 17.26 -4.21
N LEU A 68 -9.26 16.50 -3.16
CA LEU A 68 -8.53 15.25 -3.31
C LEU A 68 -9.45 14.14 -3.84
N ASN A 69 -8.92 13.33 -4.74
CA ASN A 69 -9.63 12.20 -5.32
C ASN A 69 -8.72 10.96 -5.33
N THR A 70 -9.32 9.78 -5.18
CA THR A 70 -8.61 8.51 -5.38
C THR A 70 -8.11 8.39 -6.83
N LEU A 71 -7.19 7.47 -7.06
CA LEU A 71 -6.71 7.20 -8.42
C LEU A 71 -7.85 6.59 -9.24
N GLN A 72 -7.91 6.98 -10.50
CA GLN A 72 -8.95 6.61 -11.46
C GLN A 72 -8.32 6.04 -12.73
N GLY A 73 -9.12 5.42 -13.58
CA GLY A 73 -8.69 4.89 -14.87
C GLY A 73 -7.51 3.91 -14.76
N GLU A 74 -6.52 4.08 -15.63
CA GLU A 74 -5.33 3.21 -15.70
C GLU A 74 -4.55 3.18 -14.38
N ALA A 75 -4.42 4.32 -13.69
CA ALA A 75 -3.73 4.37 -12.39
C ALA A 75 -4.43 3.49 -11.34
N ARG A 76 -5.77 3.46 -11.33
CA ARG A 76 -6.54 2.56 -10.46
C ARG A 76 -6.31 1.09 -10.81
N GLN A 77 -6.24 0.77 -12.10
CA GLN A 77 -5.96 -0.59 -12.57
C GLN A 77 -4.55 -1.05 -12.19
N LYS A 78 -3.54 -0.18 -12.29
CA LYS A 78 -2.17 -0.45 -11.82
C LYS A 78 -2.14 -0.77 -10.33
N VAL A 79 -2.84 0.03 -9.51
CA VAL A 79 -2.97 -0.23 -8.07
C VAL A 79 -3.61 -1.60 -7.83
N ALA A 80 -4.70 -1.94 -8.53
CA ALA A 80 -5.37 -3.24 -8.40
C ALA A 80 -4.44 -4.42 -8.77
N ALA A 81 -3.61 -4.26 -9.80
CA ALA A 81 -2.65 -5.27 -10.21
C ALA A 81 -1.58 -5.51 -9.12
N VAL A 82 -1.01 -4.45 -8.56
CA VAL A 82 -0.01 -4.55 -7.47
C VAL A 82 -0.61 -5.14 -6.19
N ILE A 83 -1.83 -4.75 -5.82
CA ILE A 83 -2.55 -5.36 -4.68
C ILE A 83 -2.64 -6.89 -4.87
N LYS A 84 -3.03 -7.33 -6.07
CA LYS A 84 -3.15 -8.76 -6.41
C LYS A 84 -1.80 -9.48 -6.39
N GLU A 85 -0.75 -8.87 -6.95
CA GLU A 85 0.62 -9.41 -6.94
C GLU A 85 1.13 -9.63 -5.51
N LEU A 86 0.87 -8.68 -4.63
CA LEU A 86 1.32 -8.71 -3.23
C LEU A 86 0.41 -9.55 -2.32
N GLY A 87 -0.65 -10.16 -2.84
CA GLY A 87 -1.61 -10.95 -2.04
C GLY A 87 -2.34 -10.11 -0.99
N LEU A 88 -2.50 -8.82 -1.25
CA LEU A 88 -3.17 -7.88 -0.35
C LEU A 88 -4.68 -7.94 -0.64
N HIS A 89 -5.49 -8.36 0.34
CA HIS A 89 -6.94 -8.51 0.20
C HIS A 89 -7.66 -7.66 1.24
#